data_AF-A0A916M6Q1-F1
#
_entry.id   AF-A0A916M6Q1-F1
#
_cell.length_a   1.000
_cell.length_b   1.000
_cell.length_c   1.000
_cell.angle_alpha   90.00
_cell.angle_beta   90.00
_cell.angle_gamma   90.00
#
_symmetry.space_group_name_H-M   'P 1'
#
loop_
_entity.id
_entity.type
_entity.pdbx_description
1 polymer ?
#
loop_
_entity_poly.entity_id
_entity_poly.type
_entity_poly.pdbx_seq_one_letter_code
_entity_poly.pdbx_strand_id
1 'polypeptide(L)'
;MTTGNSRPLLPPILVSGFVASIGLWVLWFVTHLPWLHQSESINIPILLGYWGLAFVVAGFNVGPGRAWKVGVGAGLVSALVGLLALGTKLRAEVQGGGPADPTLHPSTALIVLGFLATGTLLGAAGMALGGALAPKSRATQPEPDWLSRFAWVTCIAAAPLLFVGGLVTSTDSGMAVPDWPNTFGSNMFLYPLGPRSAPNVYLEHSHRLFGTLVGLTSIVLTCWVWLSNQRFYVRVYAIVVLTLIIAQGLLGAMRVIQNDRISALVHGVIAQVIFAGLIALAIYLSPSFRGLSAILPPPPARRIKLFATAAMHTMLVQLVFGAMYRHLRSSHVLWSHAGFSVVVVVAAILAGFSAHAFMKDAANLPAAAKTLRRGGTWLIVAVGFQFLLGWFVFMTTAGQNRRPESVPQAVIRTTHQANGALLLGLTTVVFVMARQANRLAKRATKPAG
;
A
#
# COMPACT_ATOMS: atom_id res chain seq x y z
N MET A 1 43.89 2.24 10.52
CA MET A 1 42.93 3.25 11.01
C MET A 1 42.09 3.71 9.82
N THR A 2 40.98 3.02 9.53
CA THR A 2 40.00 3.49 8.54
C THR A 2 39.06 4.45 9.26
N THR A 3 39.02 5.70 8.80
CA THR A 3 38.11 6.74 9.27
C THR A 3 36.69 6.17 9.44
N GLY A 4 36.15 6.31 10.66
CA GLY A 4 34.83 5.81 11.01
C GLY A 4 33.75 6.55 10.23
N ASN A 5 33.37 6.01 9.07
CA ASN A 5 32.22 6.50 8.33
C ASN A 5 30.97 6.18 9.16
N SER A 6 30.53 7.18 9.94
CA SER A 6 29.30 7.08 10.71
C SER A 6 28.14 6.68 9.80
N ARG A 7 27.38 5.66 10.20
CA ARG A 7 26.26 5.15 9.39
C ARG A 7 25.26 6.29 9.11
N PRO A 8 24.80 6.48 7.86
CA PRO A 8 23.93 7.60 7.52
C PRO A 8 22.61 7.54 8.31
N LEU A 9 22.13 8.71 8.73
CA LEU A 9 20.89 8.85 9.52
C LEU A 9 19.65 9.02 8.65
N LEU A 10 19.78 9.63 7.46
CA LEU A 10 18.63 9.98 6.62
C LEU A 10 17.80 8.76 6.17
N PRO A 11 18.40 7.65 5.69
CA PRO A 11 17.62 6.47 5.28
C PRO A 11 16.70 5.88 6.36
N PRO A 12 17.17 5.60 7.59
CA PRO A 12 16.29 5.13 8.65
C PRO A 12 15.30 6.20 9.14
N ILE A 13 15.65 7.50 9.07
CA ILE A 13 14.72 8.61 9.38
C ILE A 13 13.50 8.55 8.45
N LEU A 14 13.73 8.50 7.13
CA LEU A 14 12.66 8.50 6.14
C LEU A 14 11.78 7.25 6.29
N VAL A 15 12.39 6.06 6.35
CA VAL A 15 11.62 4.81 6.45
C VAL A 15 10.80 4.77 7.72
N SER A 16 11.38 5.10 8.88
CA SER A 16 10.68 5.04 10.16
C SER A 16 9.57 6.09 10.25
N GLY A 17 9.84 7.32 9.78
CA GLY A 17 8.86 8.40 9.76
C GLY A 17 7.65 8.08 8.89
N PHE A 18 7.86 7.60 7.66
CA PHE A 18 6.75 7.25 6.77
C PHE A 18 5.98 6.01 7.25
N VAL A 19 6.65 4.99 7.83
CA VAL A 19 5.95 3.84 8.43
C VAL A 19 5.01 4.29 9.54
N ALA A 20 5.51 5.13 10.47
CA ALA A 20 4.72 5.67 11.56
C ALA A 20 3.54 6.51 11.02
N SER A 21 3.75 7.36 10.01
CA SER A 21 2.68 8.16 9.41
C SER A 21 1.61 7.30 8.74
N ILE A 22 1.99 6.29 7.96
CA ILE A 22 1.00 5.45 7.25
C ILE A 22 0.09 4.76 8.26
N GLY A 23 0.65 4.17 9.33
CA GLY A 23 -0.18 3.52 10.33
C GLY A 23 -1.01 4.52 11.15
N LEU A 24 -0.49 5.71 11.44
CA LEU A 24 -1.27 6.79 12.06
C LEU A 24 -2.46 7.20 11.18
N TRP A 25 -2.27 7.33 9.88
CA TRP A 25 -3.33 7.68 8.94
C TRP A 25 -4.40 6.59 8.84
N VAL A 26 -3.99 5.33 8.79
CA VAL A 26 -4.92 4.20 8.78
C VAL A 26 -5.70 4.15 10.09
N LEU A 27 -5.03 4.32 11.23
CA LEU A 27 -5.66 4.30 12.53
C LEU A 27 -6.59 5.51 12.74
N TRP A 28 -6.18 6.69 12.28
CA TRP A 28 -7.01 7.90 12.27
C TRP A 28 -8.26 7.69 11.42
N PHE A 29 -8.10 7.16 10.20
CA PHE A 29 -9.22 6.82 9.33
C PHE A 29 -10.21 5.87 10.05
N VAL A 30 -9.72 4.77 10.63
CA VAL A 30 -10.59 3.79 11.30
C VAL A 30 -11.30 4.41 12.50
N THR A 31 -10.57 5.07 13.40
CA THR A 31 -11.13 5.65 14.64
C THR A 31 -12.09 6.82 14.39
N HIS A 32 -11.97 7.51 13.25
CA HIS A 32 -12.83 8.64 12.89
C HIS A 32 -13.92 8.27 11.89
N LEU A 33 -14.10 6.98 11.57
CA LEU A 33 -15.22 6.52 10.74
C LEU A 33 -16.54 6.96 11.37
N PRO A 34 -17.41 7.68 10.65
CA PRO A 34 -18.72 8.10 11.15
C PRO A 34 -19.60 6.94 11.61
N TRP A 35 -19.35 5.72 11.13
CA TRP A 35 -20.06 4.50 11.53
C TRP A 35 -19.79 4.04 12.97
N LEU A 36 -18.67 4.48 13.57
CA LEU A 36 -18.28 4.05 14.92
C LEU A 36 -18.79 5.00 15.99
N HIS A 37 -19.14 6.24 15.64
CA HIS A 37 -19.58 7.30 16.57
C HIS A 37 -18.66 7.47 17.80
N GLN A 38 -17.35 7.23 17.64
CA GLN A 38 -16.39 7.33 18.73
C GLN A 38 -16.06 8.78 19.07
N SER A 39 -15.88 9.07 20.37
CA SER A 39 -15.49 10.38 20.87
C SER A 39 -13.99 10.61 20.71
N GLU A 40 -13.59 11.88 20.55
CA GLU A 40 -12.17 12.23 20.45
C GLU A 40 -11.36 11.87 21.69
N SER A 41 -11.99 11.86 22.87
CA SER A 41 -11.38 11.44 24.14
C SER A 41 -10.87 10.00 24.11
N ILE A 42 -11.45 9.14 23.28
CA ILE A 42 -11.01 7.75 23.08
C ILE A 42 -9.97 7.69 21.95
N ASN A 43 -10.20 8.42 20.85
CA ASN A 43 -9.36 8.35 19.66
C ASN A 43 -7.94 8.89 19.89
N ILE A 44 -7.80 10.01 20.61
CA ILE A 44 -6.50 10.67 20.80
C ILE A 44 -5.50 9.78 21.57
N PRO A 45 -5.85 9.18 22.72
CA PRO A 45 -4.96 8.25 23.42
C PRO A 45 -4.53 7.06 22.56
N ILE A 46 -5.44 6.50 21.74
CA ILE A 46 -5.13 5.38 20.84
C ILE A 46 -4.10 5.80 19.79
N LEU A 47 -4.27 6.98 19.19
CA LEU A 47 -3.34 7.53 18.20
C LEU A 47 -1.96 7.80 18.81
N LEU A 48 -1.90 8.44 19.98
CA LEU A 48 -0.63 8.71 20.68
C LEU A 48 0.08 7.43 21.11
N GLY A 49 -0.67 6.45 21.62
CA GLY A 49 -0.15 5.14 22.00
C GLY A 49 0.46 4.40 20.81
N TYR A 50 -0.25 4.37 19.68
CA TYR A 50 0.30 3.82 18.44
C TYR A 50 1.56 4.58 17.98
N TRP A 51 1.54 5.91 18.01
CA TRP A 51 2.66 6.72 17.54
C TRP A 51 3.94 6.41 18.31
N GLY A 52 3.84 6.38 19.65
CA GLY A 52 4.95 5.99 20.52
C GLY A 52 5.41 4.56 20.27
N LEU A 53 4.49 3.59 20.19
CA LEU A 53 4.81 2.18 19.94
C LEU A 53 5.50 1.97 18.59
N ALA A 54 5.05 2.65 17.53
CA ALA A 54 5.66 2.59 16.21
C ALA A 54 7.13 3.02 16.26
N PHE A 55 7.45 4.07 17.03
CA PHE A 55 8.83 4.50 17.23
C PHE A 55 9.64 3.58 18.14
N VAL A 56 9.04 2.96 19.15
CA VAL A 56 9.73 1.90 19.94
C VAL A 56 10.13 0.74 19.04
N VAL A 57 9.23 0.26 18.19
CA VAL A 57 9.53 -0.81 17.22
C VAL A 57 10.59 -0.37 16.21
N ALA A 58 10.53 0.87 15.73
CA ALA A 58 11.54 1.42 14.82
C ALA A 58 12.92 1.53 15.49
N GLY A 59 12.97 1.99 16.75
CA GLY A 59 14.18 2.05 17.58
C GLY A 59 14.82 0.69 17.75
N PHE A 60 14.01 -0.33 18.05
CA PHE A 60 14.47 -1.72 18.16
C PHE A 60 15.15 -2.22 16.88
N ASN A 61 14.61 -1.84 15.72
CA ASN A 61 15.15 -2.23 14.43
C ASN A 61 16.42 -1.45 14.03
N VAL A 62 16.56 -0.20 14.46
CA VAL A 62 17.74 0.64 14.20
C VAL A 62 18.91 0.26 15.11
N GLY A 63 18.63 -0.13 16.36
CA GLY A 63 19.63 -0.55 17.34
C GLY A 63 20.23 0.58 18.18
N PRO A 64 21.04 0.24 19.20
CA PRO A 64 21.51 1.19 20.21
C PRO A 64 22.47 2.26 19.66
N GLY A 65 22.65 3.34 20.44
CA GLY A 65 23.65 4.40 20.19
C GLY A 65 23.24 5.52 19.23
N ARG A 66 22.45 5.22 18.19
CA ARG A 66 21.96 6.24 17.23
C ARG A 66 20.44 6.34 17.08
N ALA A 67 19.68 5.44 17.71
CA ALA A 67 18.23 5.39 17.55
C ALA A 67 17.53 6.69 17.93
N TRP A 68 17.95 7.39 18.99
CA TRP A 68 17.35 8.66 19.38
C TRP A 68 17.56 9.77 18.33
N LYS A 69 18.74 9.84 17.70
CA LYS A 69 19.05 10.81 16.63
C LYS A 69 18.18 10.56 15.40
N VAL A 70 18.01 9.28 15.05
CA VAL A 70 17.05 8.86 14.02
C VAL A 70 15.62 9.21 14.47
N GLY A 71 15.30 9.05 15.75
CA GLY A 71 14.02 9.34 16.36
C GLY A 71 13.58 10.79 16.21
N VAL A 72 14.46 11.76 16.45
CA VAL A 72 14.18 13.19 16.23
C VAL A 72 13.73 13.43 14.79
N GLY A 73 14.51 12.95 13.81
CA GLY A 73 14.20 13.13 12.40
C GLY A 73 12.95 12.36 11.95
N ALA A 74 12.81 11.10 12.39
CA ALA A 74 11.67 10.26 12.04
C ALA A 74 10.36 10.80 12.63
N GLY A 75 10.42 11.31 13.86
CA GLY A 75 9.35 12.02 14.54
C GLY A 75 8.89 13.25 13.77
N LEU A 76 9.83 14.10 13.36
CA LEU A 76 9.55 15.28 12.56
C LEU A 76 8.98 14.93 11.18
N VAL A 77 9.59 13.99 10.45
CA VAL A 77 9.06 13.51 9.16
C VAL A 77 7.64 12.98 9.34
N SER A 78 7.41 12.21 10.42
CA SER A 78 6.10 11.63 10.66
C SER A 78 5.04 12.70 10.90
N ALA A 79 5.36 13.71 11.71
CA ALA A 79 4.49 14.84 11.99
C ALA A 79 4.26 15.72 10.76
N LEU A 80 5.28 15.99 9.95
CA LEU A 80 5.13 16.75 8.69
C LEU A 80 4.18 16.07 7.71
N VAL A 81 4.30 14.76 7.54
CA VAL A 81 3.33 13.99 6.74
C VAL A 81 1.96 14.01 7.40
N GLY A 82 1.90 13.92 8.73
CA GLY A 82 0.66 14.02 9.51
C GLY A 82 -0.08 15.35 9.35
N LEU A 83 0.58 16.45 8.99
CA LEU A 83 -0.07 17.74 8.76
C LEU A 83 -1.12 17.68 7.65
N LEU A 84 -0.93 16.84 6.63
CA LEU A 84 -1.91 16.68 5.55
C LEU A 84 -3.24 16.08 6.05
N ALA A 85 -3.23 15.38 7.20
CA ALA A 85 -4.44 14.90 7.87
C ALA A 85 -4.88 15.84 9.00
N LEU A 86 -3.94 16.41 9.78
CA LEU A 86 -4.25 17.35 10.87
C LEU A 86 -4.98 18.59 10.38
N GLY A 87 -4.71 19.05 9.15
CA GLY A 87 -5.37 20.21 8.57
C GLY A 87 -6.90 20.11 8.58
N THR A 88 -7.45 18.89 8.53
CA THR A 88 -8.88 18.59 8.67
C THR A 88 -9.47 18.90 10.06
N LYS A 89 -8.64 19.28 11.04
CA LYS A 89 -9.06 19.68 12.39
C LYS A 89 -8.80 21.16 12.69
N LEU A 90 -8.29 21.93 11.72
CA LEU A 90 -7.95 23.34 11.92
C LEU A 90 -9.14 24.29 11.71
N ARG A 91 -10.30 23.75 11.33
CA ARG A 91 -11.55 24.49 11.11
C ARG A 91 -12.69 23.83 11.86
N ALA A 92 -13.77 24.58 12.09
CA ALA A 92 -14.98 24.05 12.71
C ALA A 92 -15.54 22.87 11.89
N GLU A 93 -15.99 21.81 12.57
CA GLU A 93 -16.59 20.65 11.91
C GLU A 93 -17.86 21.03 11.15
N VAL A 94 -18.02 20.47 9.94
CA VAL A 94 -19.26 20.57 9.17
C VAL A 94 -20.15 19.39 9.53
N GLN A 95 -21.36 19.67 10.01
CA GLN A 95 -22.35 18.64 10.28
C GLN A 95 -22.93 18.11 8.96
N GLY A 96 -22.76 16.82 8.69
CA GLY A 96 -23.15 16.24 7.41
C GLY A 96 -22.17 16.60 6.29
N GLY A 97 -22.61 17.34 5.28
CA GLY A 97 -21.77 17.70 4.12
C GLY A 97 -22.12 19.08 3.57
N GLY A 98 -21.15 19.71 2.91
CA GLY A 98 -21.30 21.05 2.34
C GLY A 98 -20.09 21.95 2.55
N PRO A 99 -20.21 23.24 2.18
CA PRO A 99 -19.15 24.23 2.31
C PRO A 99 -18.71 24.38 3.77
N ALA A 100 -17.40 24.47 3.98
CA ALA A 100 -16.83 24.72 5.29
C ALA A 100 -16.66 26.22 5.55
N ASP A 101 -16.75 26.63 6.81
CA ASP A 101 -16.35 27.97 7.24
C ASP A 101 -14.89 28.23 6.80
N PRO A 102 -14.58 29.36 6.14
CA PRO A 102 -13.23 29.69 5.74
C PRO A 102 -12.27 29.98 6.91
N THR A 103 -12.81 30.29 8.10
CA THR A 103 -12.02 30.72 9.26
C THR A 103 -11.23 29.57 9.89
N LEU A 104 -9.97 29.86 10.21
CA LEU A 104 -9.11 28.94 10.95
C LEU A 104 -9.35 29.10 12.45
N HIS A 105 -9.13 28.01 13.19
CA HIS A 105 -9.14 28.05 14.65
C HIS A 105 -8.08 29.07 15.15
N PRO A 106 -8.39 29.93 16.14
CA PRO A 106 -7.45 30.96 16.61
C PRO A 106 -6.09 30.40 17.05
N SER A 107 -6.09 29.20 17.63
CA SER A 107 -4.88 28.50 18.09
C SER A 107 -4.17 27.67 17.01
N THR A 108 -4.47 27.86 15.72
CA THR A 108 -3.91 27.03 14.62
C THR A 108 -2.39 26.92 14.67
N ALA A 109 -1.68 28.04 14.84
CA ALA A 109 -0.22 28.04 14.93
C ALA A 109 0.28 27.18 16.11
N LEU A 110 -0.37 27.29 17.28
CA LEU A 110 -0.02 26.52 18.47
C LEU A 110 -0.31 25.02 18.27
N ILE A 111 -1.43 24.67 17.63
CA ILE A 111 -1.80 23.28 17.32
C ILE A 111 -0.75 22.66 16.39
N VAL A 112 -0.35 23.36 15.33
CA VAL A 112 0.66 22.88 14.38
C VAL A 112 2.02 22.71 15.05
N LEU A 113 2.49 23.73 15.79
CA LEU A 113 3.78 23.66 16.50
C LEU A 113 3.77 22.56 17.57
N GLY A 114 2.69 22.44 18.34
CA GLY A 114 2.51 21.40 19.34
C GLY A 114 2.51 20.00 18.73
N PHE A 115 1.88 19.81 17.58
CA PHE A 115 1.87 18.53 16.86
C PHE A 115 3.27 18.14 16.36
N LEU A 116 4.01 19.09 15.76
CA LEU A 116 5.39 18.88 15.31
C LEU A 116 6.33 18.55 16.48
N ALA A 117 6.20 19.28 17.60
CA ALA A 117 6.95 19.03 18.81
C ALA A 117 6.62 17.65 19.40
N THR A 118 5.34 17.30 19.51
CA THR A 118 4.87 16.00 20.01
C THR A 118 5.46 14.85 19.18
N GLY A 119 5.38 14.93 17.85
CA GLY A 119 5.95 13.91 16.98
C GLY A 119 7.45 13.76 17.13
N THR A 120 8.17 14.88 17.21
CA THR A 120 9.62 14.90 17.41
C THR A 120 10.02 14.28 18.76
N LEU A 121 9.32 14.63 19.84
CA LEU A 121 9.57 14.12 21.19
C LEU A 121 9.23 12.63 21.31
N LEU A 122 8.07 12.20 20.79
CA LEU A 122 7.69 10.78 20.74
C LEU A 122 8.66 9.96 19.89
N GLY A 123 9.10 10.52 18.76
CA GLY A 123 10.12 9.92 17.90
C GLY A 123 11.44 9.72 18.65
N ALA A 124 11.95 10.78 19.28
CA ALA A 124 13.19 10.73 20.06
C ALA A 124 13.10 9.73 21.21
N ALA A 125 12.08 9.84 22.06
CA ALA A 125 11.90 9.01 23.25
C ALA A 125 11.60 7.55 22.88
N GLY A 126 10.64 7.33 21.98
CA GLY A 126 10.25 5.99 21.53
C GLY A 126 11.40 5.24 20.88
N MET A 127 12.12 5.88 19.94
CA MET A 127 13.27 5.23 19.31
C MET A 127 14.43 5.03 20.29
N ALA A 128 14.66 5.93 21.25
CA ALA A 128 15.68 5.72 22.28
C ALA A 128 15.36 4.48 23.14
N LEU A 129 14.11 4.36 23.60
CA LEU A 129 13.63 3.21 24.36
C LEU A 129 13.77 1.92 23.55
N GLY A 130 13.28 1.91 22.31
CA GLY A 130 13.42 0.76 21.42
C GLY A 130 14.87 0.35 21.18
N GLY A 131 15.74 1.33 20.96
CA GLY A 131 17.18 1.11 20.77
C GLY A 131 17.87 0.57 22.02
N ALA A 132 17.43 0.97 23.22
CA ALA A 132 17.93 0.44 24.49
C ALA A 132 17.46 -1.01 24.75
N LEU A 133 16.24 -1.35 24.31
CA LEU A 133 15.69 -2.72 24.38
C LEU A 133 16.30 -3.66 23.32
N ALA A 134 16.95 -3.12 22.29
CA ALA A 134 17.54 -3.93 21.23
C ALA A 134 18.80 -4.68 21.72
N PRO A 135 19.02 -5.93 21.28
CA PRO A 135 20.25 -6.67 21.58
C PRO A 135 21.49 -5.88 21.14
N LYS A 136 22.57 -5.91 21.94
CA LYS A 136 23.84 -5.24 21.60
C LYS A 136 24.42 -5.72 20.25
N SER A 137 24.17 -6.97 19.88
CA SER A 137 24.52 -7.53 18.57
C SER A 137 23.88 -6.81 17.39
N ARG A 138 22.80 -6.04 17.59
CA ARG A 138 22.17 -5.24 16.54
C ARG A 138 23.11 -4.17 15.98
N ALA A 139 23.98 -3.60 16.82
CA ALA A 139 24.96 -2.60 16.39
C ALA A 139 26.00 -3.16 15.42
N THR A 140 26.31 -4.46 15.51
CA THR A 140 27.31 -5.13 14.67
C THR A 140 26.71 -5.75 13.41
N GLN A 141 25.38 -5.90 13.33
CA GLN A 141 24.74 -6.42 12.12
C GLN A 141 24.85 -5.45 10.93
N PRO A 142 24.87 -5.99 9.69
CA PRO A 142 24.82 -5.18 8.47
C PRO A 142 23.61 -4.26 8.45
N GLU A 143 23.79 -3.06 7.91
CA GLU A 143 22.67 -2.15 7.69
C GLU A 143 21.63 -2.80 6.77
N PRO A 144 20.34 -2.66 7.08
CA PRO A 144 19.31 -3.13 6.18
C PRO A 144 19.29 -2.26 4.91
N ASP A 145 18.78 -2.83 3.83
CA ASP A 145 18.56 -2.07 2.60
C ASP A 145 17.36 -1.13 2.76
N TRP A 146 17.63 0.10 3.19
CA TRP A 146 16.60 1.10 3.47
C TRP A 146 15.82 1.53 2.22
N LEU A 147 16.45 1.56 1.04
CA LEU A 147 15.76 1.88 -0.21
C LEU A 147 14.73 0.79 -0.55
N SER A 148 15.13 -0.48 -0.45
CA SER A 148 14.19 -1.60 -0.63
C SER A 148 13.06 -1.56 0.39
N ARG A 149 13.36 -1.24 1.66
CA ARG A 149 12.33 -1.07 2.69
C ARG A 149 11.36 0.04 2.33
N PHE A 150 11.86 1.20 1.90
CA PHE A 150 11.01 2.33 1.51
C PHE A 150 10.10 2.00 0.32
N ALA A 151 10.57 1.19 -0.64
CA ALA A 151 9.73 0.69 -1.73
C ALA A 151 8.55 -0.14 -1.22
N TRP A 152 8.78 -1.01 -0.22
CA TRP A 152 7.69 -1.75 0.44
C TRP A 152 6.79 -0.85 1.28
N VAL A 153 7.32 0.19 1.93
CA VAL A 153 6.52 1.22 2.62
C VAL A 153 5.56 1.89 1.64
N THR A 154 6.03 2.23 0.44
CA THR A 154 5.19 2.80 -0.63
C THR A 154 4.09 1.83 -1.07
N CYS A 155 4.40 0.53 -1.18
CA CYS A 155 3.39 -0.50 -1.47
C CYS A 155 2.36 -0.61 -0.33
N ILE A 156 2.80 -0.56 0.93
CA ILE A 156 1.93 -0.62 2.11
C ILE A 156 1.03 0.62 2.17
N ALA A 157 1.52 1.81 1.80
CA ALA A 157 0.71 3.03 1.68
C ALA A 157 -0.42 2.91 0.64
N ALA A 158 -0.20 2.15 -0.44
CA ALA A 158 -1.21 1.95 -1.48
C ALA A 158 -2.35 0.98 -1.06
N ALA A 159 -2.10 0.09 -0.11
CA ALA A 159 -3.11 -0.87 0.37
C ALA A 159 -4.37 -0.20 0.96
N PRO A 160 -4.29 0.74 1.93
CA PRO A 160 -5.46 1.45 2.42
C PRO A 160 -6.12 2.30 1.34
N LEU A 161 -5.35 2.90 0.41
CA LEU A 161 -5.93 3.65 -0.72
C LEU A 161 -6.87 2.77 -1.55
N LEU A 162 -6.45 1.55 -1.89
CA LEU A 162 -7.27 0.60 -2.65
C LEU A 162 -8.49 0.16 -1.84
N PHE A 163 -8.33 -0.12 -0.54
CA PHE A 163 -9.44 -0.51 0.33
C PHE A 163 -10.48 0.60 0.46
N VAL A 164 -10.06 1.84 0.75
CA VAL A 164 -10.95 3.00 0.86
C VAL A 164 -11.60 3.31 -0.49
N GLY A 165 -10.88 3.19 -1.61
CA GLY A 165 -11.48 3.31 -2.95
C GLY A 165 -12.52 2.23 -3.24
N GLY A 166 -12.31 1.02 -2.73
CA GLY A 166 -13.30 -0.04 -2.70
C GLY A 166 -14.53 0.38 -1.91
N LEU A 167 -14.38 0.89 -0.67
CA LEU A 167 -15.49 1.41 0.12
C LEU A 167 -16.27 2.50 -0.62
N VAL A 168 -15.59 3.52 -1.16
CA VAL A 168 -16.19 4.60 -1.96
C VAL A 168 -17.06 4.05 -3.10
N THR A 169 -16.59 3.02 -3.79
CA THR A 169 -17.36 2.38 -4.86
C THR A 169 -18.50 1.51 -4.31
N SER A 170 -18.27 0.79 -3.20
CA SER A 170 -19.28 -0.07 -2.56
C SER A 170 -20.45 0.78 -2.10
N THR A 171 -20.20 1.89 -1.42
CA THR A 171 -21.23 2.74 -0.81
C THR A 171 -21.77 3.82 -1.74
N ASP A 172 -21.40 3.79 -3.03
CA ASP A 172 -21.81 4.78 -4.03
C ASP A 172 -21.44 6.23 -3.62
N SER A 173 -20.32 6.37 -2.89
CA SER A 173 -19.83 7.66 -2.36
C SER A 173 -18.97 8.44 -3.34
N GLY A 174 -18.65 7.87 -4.52
CA GLY A 174 -17.67 8.44 -5.45
C GLY A 174 -18.02 9.80 -6.05
N MET A 175 -19.27 10.24 -5.86
CA MET A 175 -19.83 11.50 -6.36
C MET A 175 -20.40 12.35 -5.23
N ALA A 176 -19.99 12.11 -3.98
CA ALA A 176 -20.50 12.85 -2.82
C ALA A 176 -20.00 14.30 -2.79
N VAL A 177 -18.84 14.55 -3.37
CA VAL A 177 -18.17 15.85 -3.49
C VAL A 177 -18.06 16.18 -4.99
N PRO A 178 -18.69 17.27 -5.47
CA PRO A 178 -18.82 17.55 -6.90
C PRO A 178 -17.58 18.22 -7.53
N ASP A 179 -16.64 18.70 -6.71
CA ASP A 179 -15.47 19.45 -7.14
C ASP A 179 -14.16 18.69 -6.92
N TRP A 180 -13.10 19.11 -7.61
CA TRP A 180 -11.73 18.62 -7.46
C TRP A 180 -10.74 19.74 -7.84
N PRO A 181 -9.59 19.89 -7.17
CA PRO A 181 -9.09 19.11 -6.02
C PRO A 181 -9.76 19.50 -4.69
N ASN A 182 -10.50 20.60 -4.67
CA ASN A 182 -11.20 21.11 -3.48
C ASN A 182 -12.29 20.16 -2.97
N THR A 183 -12.82 20.45 -1.79
CA THR A 183 -14.01 19.80 -1.23
C THR A 183 -15.00 20.89 -0.84
N PHE A 184 -16.07 21.01 -1.63
CA PHE A 184 -17.07 22.07 -1.51
C PHE A 184 -16.45 23.48 -1.50
N GLY A 185 -15.50 23.73 -2.39
CA GLY A 185 -14.79 25.00 -2.50
C GLY A 185 -13.68 25.23 -1.47
N SER A 186 -13.58 24.39 -0.43
CA SER A 186 -12.48 24.46 0.54
C SER A 186 -11.24 23.73 0.03
N ASN A 187 -10.06 24.22 0.42
CA ASN A 187 -8.81 23.50 0.19
C ASN A 187 -8.90 22.10 0.80
N MET A 188 -8.56 21.07 0.02
CA MET A 188 -8.69 19.67 0.44
C MET A 188 -8.01 19.36 1.79
N PHE A 189 -6.83 19.92 2.06
CA PHE A 189 -6.11 19.63 3.31
C PHE A 189 -6.66 20.38 4.51
N LEU A 190 -7.54 21.37 4.30
CA LEU A 190 -8.16 22.17 5.36
C LEU A 190 -9.67 21.93 5.48
N TYR A 191 -10.23 21.05 4.65
CA TYR A 191 -11.64 20.69 4.77
C TYR A 191 -11.85 19.89 6.07
N PRO A 192 -12.78 20.32 6.93
CA PRO A 192 -12.98 19.67 8.22
C PRO A 192 -13.56 18.27 8.03
N LEU A 193 -12.84 17.26 8.52
CA LEU A 193 -13.21 15.86 8.40
C LEU A 193 -13.19 15.18 9.78
N GLY A 194 -14.31 14.57 10.15
CA GLY A 194 -14.44 13.93 11.45
C GLY A 194 -15.65 13.01 11.57
N PRO A 195 -15.92 12.50 12.79
CA PRO A 195 -17.03 11.58 13.06
C PRO A 195 -18.42 12.18 12.76
N ARG A 196 -18.53 13.52 12.69
CA ARG A 196 -19.77 14.25 12.38
C ARG A 196 -19.99 14.50 10.88
N SER A 197 -18.98 14.20 10.05
CA SER A 197 -19.12 14.29 8.59
C SER A 197 -20.08 13.23 8.07
N ALA A 198 -20.77 13.53 6.98
CA ALA A 198 -21.61 12.58 6.27
C ALA A 198 -20.74 11.39 5.81
N PRO A 199 -21.17 10.13 6.03
CA PRO A 199 -20.33 8.97 5.75
C PRO A 199 -19.81 8.88 4.32
N ASN A 200 -20.61 9.32 3.34
CA ASN A 200 -20.21 9.35 1.93
C ASN A 200 -19.09 10.38 1.66
N VAL A 201 -19.22 11.59 2.19
CA VAL A 201 -18.19 12.64 2.11
C VAL A 201 -16.91 12.20 2.81
N TYR A 202 -17.03 11.59 3.99
CA TYR A 202 -15.89 11.06 4.75
C TYR A 202 -15.07 10.05 3.94
N LEU A 203 -15.74 9.06 3.34
CA LEU A 203 -15.07 8.04 2.53
C LEU A 203 -14.42 8.62 1.29
N GLU A 204 -15.12 9.48 0.56
CA GLU A 204 -14.60 10.07 -0.66
C GLU A 204 -13.41 10.99 -0.40
N HIS A 205 -13.52 11.88 0.58
CA HIS A 205 -12.45 12.79 0.94
C HIS A 205 -11.23 12.04 1.51
N SER A 206 -11.45 11.03 2.37
CA SER A 206 -10.36 10.17 2.87
C SER A 206 -9.64 9.45 1.74
N HIS A 207 -10.36 8.99 0.70
CA HIS A 207 -9.76 8.38 -0.48
C HIS A 207 -8.83 9.35 -1.20
N ARG A 208 -9.22 10.62 -1.34
CA ARG A 208 -8.37 11.68 -1.94
C ARG A 208 -7.10 11.90 -1.09
N LEU A 209 -7.23 11.99 0.24
CA LEU A 209 -6.10 12.14 1.16
C LEU A 209 -5.12 10.97 1.04
N PHE A 210 -5.60 9.72 1.08
CA PHE A 210 -4.73 8.55 0.85
C PHE A 210 -4.08 8.57 -0.54
N GLY A 211 -4.76 9.12 -1.55
CA GLY A 211 -4.19 9.34 -2.89
C GLY A 211 -2.97 10.26 -2.84
N THR A 212 -3.05 11.35 -2.07
CA THR A 212 -1.90 12.26 -1.88
C THR A 212 -0.76 11.60 -1.12
N LEU A 213 -1.04 10.79 -0.10
CA LEU A 213 -0.03 10.04 0.65
C LEU A 213 0.74 9.06 -0.26
N VAL A 214 0.03 8.34 -1.12
CA VAL A 214 0.63 7.43 -2.11
C VAL A 214 1.45 8.22 -3.15
N GLY A 215 0.94 9.36 -3.60
CA GLY A 215 1.69 10.26 -4.49
C GLY A 215 3.01 10.73 -3.86
N LEU A 216 2.96 11.23 -2.62
CA LEU A 216 4.13 11.71 -1.88
C LEU A 216 5.17 10.61 -1.68
N THR A 217 4.74 9.44 -1.17
CA THR A 217 5.66 8.30 -0.97
C THR A 217 6.28 7.84 -2.29
N SER A 218 5.53 7.85 -3.38
CA SER A 218 6.03 7.50 -4.72
C SER A 218 7.03 8.51 -5.26
N ILE A 219 6.82 9.82 -5.05
CA ILE A 219 7.78 10.87 -5.41
C ILE A 219 9.09 10.68 -4.65
N VAL A 220 9.02 10.51 -3.32
CA VAL A 220 10.21 10.28 -2.48
C VAL A 220 10.95 9.02 -2.93
N LEU A 221 10.22 7.93 -3.22
CA LEU A 221 10.81 6.68 -3.71
C LEU A 221 11.52 6.90 -5.06
N THR A 222 10.87 7.55 -6.02
CA THR A 222 11.45 7.79 -7.35
C THR A 222 12.70 8.67 -7.27
N CYS A 223 12.66 9.76 -6.49
CA CYS A 223 13.83 10.59 -6.23
C CYS A 223 14.97 9.78 -5.60
N TRP A 224 14.66 8.96 -4.60
CA TRP A 224 15.67 8.13 -3.94
C TRP A 224 16.25 7.06 -4.86
N VAL A 225 15.44 6.41 -5.70
CA VAL A 225 15.92 5.47 -6.74
C VAL A 225 16.85 6.17 -7.73
N TRP A 226 16.51 7.39 -8.14
CA TRP A 226 17.29 8.17 -9.10
C TRP A 226 18.64 8.62 -8.55
N LEU A 227 18.65 9.07 -7.29
CA LEU A 227 19.86 9.48 -6.56
C LEU A 227 20.72 8.28 -6.12
N SER A 228 20.16 7.08 -6.09
CA SER A 228 20.90 5.84 -5.76
C SER A 228 21.59 5.25 -6.99
N ASN A 229 22.67 4.48 -6.79
CA ASN A 229 23.38 3.78 -7.88
C ASN A 229 22.63 2.54 -8.40
N GLN A 230 21.39 2.73 -8.85
CA GLN A 230 20.55 1.69 -9.43
C GLN A 230 20.76 1.59 -10.94
N ARG A 231 20.48 0.41 -11.50
CA ARG A 231 20.56 0.17 -12.94
C ARG A 231 19.59 1.09 -13.68
N PHE A 232 20.01 1.60 -14.85
CA PHE A 232 19.24 2.56 -15.64
C PHE A 232 17.79 2.13 -15.89
N TYR A 233 17.55 0.85 -16.22
CA TYR A 233 16.18 0.36 -16.45
C TYR A 233 15.30 0.42 -15.19
N VAL A 234 15.86 0.27 -13.98
CA VAL A 234 15.09 0.37 -12.71
C VAL A 234 14.72 1.82 -12.46
N ARG A 235 15.64 2.74 -12.74
CA ARG A 235 15.42 4.18 -12.64
C ARG A 235 14.30 4.64 -13.60
N VAL A 236 14.35 4.23 -14.87
CA VAL A 236 13.29 4.52 -15.85
C VAL A 236 11.97 3.88 -15.43
N TYR A 237 11.98 2.64 -14.93
CA TYR A 237 10.76 1.98 -14.44
C TYR A 237 10.12 2.74 -13.27
N ALA A 238 10.91 3.30 -12.35
CA ALA A 238 10.40 4.13 -11.26
C ALA A 238 9.70 5.41 -11.77
N ILE A 239 10.27 6.08 -12.79
CA ILE A 239 9.62 7.22 -13.45
C ILE A 239 8.30 6.79 -14.09
N VAL A 240 8.28 5.70 -14.85
CA VAL A 240 7.07 5.20 -15.51
C VAL A 240 5.96 4.92 -14.49
N VAL A 241 6.29 4.24 -13.38
CA VAL A 241 5.30 3.97 -12.31
C VAL A 241 4.78 5.27 -11.69
N LEU A 242 5.65 6.25 -11.42
CA LEU A 242 5.22 7.56 -10.91
C LEU A 242 4.31 8.29 -11.91
N THR A 243 4.65 8.31 -13.19
CA THR A 243 3.82 8.91 -14.24
C THR A 243 2.44 8.26 -14.30
N LEU A 244 2.36 6.93 -14.17
CA LEU A 244 1.09 6.21 -14.11
C LEU A 244 0.27 6.58 -12.87
N ILE A 245 0.90 6.76 -11.70
CA ILE A 245 0.23 7.21 -10.47
C ILE A 245 -0.34 8.62 -10.64
N ILE A 246 0.39 9.54 -11.28
CA ILE A 246 -0.09 10.89 -11.57
C ILE A 246 -1.28 10.83 -12.53
N ALA A 247 -1.15 10.09 -13.64
CA ALA A 247 -2.22 9.89 -14.60
C ALA A 247 -3.47 9.27 -13.95
N GLN A 248 -3.28 8.36 -12.99
CA GLN A 248 -4.36 7.75 -12.23
C GLN A 248 -5.08 8.74 -11.31
N GLY A 249 -4.35 9.67 -10.69
CA GLY A 249 -4.93 10.78 -9.93
C GLY A 249 -5.79 11.69 -10.82
N LEU A 250 -5.30 12.02 -12.01
CA LEU A 250 -6.04 12.82 -13.00
C LEU A 250 -7.28 12.09 -13.52
N LEU A 251 -7.18 10.79 -13.82
CA LEU A 251 -8.34 9.97 -14.19
C LEU A 251 -9.37 9.91 -13.06
N GLY A 252 -8.91 9.86 -11.81
CA GLY A 252 -9.74 9.96 -10.61
C GLY A 252 -10.46 11.30 -10.49
N ALA A 253 -9.82 12.41 -10.85
CA ALA A 253 -10.44 13.73 -10.91
C ALA A 253 -11.49 13.82 -12.04
N MET A 254 -11.14 13.35 -13.24
CA MET A 254 -12.02 13.39 -14.41
C MET A 254 -13.32 12.62 -14.17
N ARG A 255 -13.29 11.44 -13.54
CA ARG A 255 -14.52 10.68 -13.26
C ARG A 255 -15.48 11.43 -12.33
N VAL A 256 -14.95 12.23 -11.40
CA VAL A 256 -15.76 13.03 -10.46
C VAL A 256 -16.37 14.23 -11.19
N ILE A 257 -15.56 14.96 -11.96
CA ILE A 257 -16.03 16.14 -12.68
C ILE A 257 -17.06 15.77 -13.76
N GLN A 258 -16.86 14.63 -14.44
CA GLN A 258 -17.71 14.19 -15.55
C GLN A 258 -18.87 13.28 -15.11
N ASN A 259 -18.90 12.85 -13.84
CA ASN A 259 -19.87 11.85 -13.35
C ASN A 259 -19.97 10.59 -14.24
N ASP A 260 -18.81 10.13 -14.72
CA ASP A 260 -18.73 9.01 -15.67
C ASP A 260 -18.37 7.68 -14.98
N ARG A 261 -19.28 6.72 -15.09
CA ARG A 261 -19.15 5.38 -14.52
C ARG A 261 -18.17 4.50 -15.28
N ILE A 262 -17.98 4.71 -16.58
CA ILE A 262 -17.01 3.95 -17.36
C ILE A 262 -15.60 4.35 -16.92
N SER A 263 -15.34 5.65 -16.78
CA SER A 263 -14.11 6.15 -16.18
C SER A 263 -13.88 5.63 -14.76
N ALA A 264 -14.94 5.48 -13.95
CA ALA A 264 -14.83 4.88 -12.62
C ALA A 264 -14.39 3.40 -12.65
N LEU A 265 -14.92 2.62 -13.59
CA LEU A 265 -14.50 1.23 -13.83
C LEU A 265 -13.04 1.17 -14.27
N VAL A 266 -12.66 1.94 -15.28
CA VAL A 266 -11.30 1.98 -15.83
C VAL A 266 -10.31 2.41 -14.75
N HIS A 267 -10.64 3.44 -13.98
CA HIS A 267 -9.86 3.87 -12.81
C HIS A 267 -9.66 2.72 -11.82
N GLY A 268 -10.72 1.98 -11.45
CA GLY A 268 -10.62 0.85 -10.53
C GLY A 268 -9.70 -0.28 -11.01
N VAL A 269 -9.72 -0.59 -12.31
CA VAL A 269 -8.84 -1.61 -12.92
C VAL A 269 -7.39 -1.12 -12.96
N ILE A 270 -7.15 0.08 -13.49
CA ILE A 270 -5.80 0.64 -13.64
C ILE A 270 -5.12 0.83 -12.27
N ALA A 271 -5.86 1.21 -11.23
CA ALA A 271 -5.32 1.34 -9.86
C ALA A 271 -4.62 0.05 -9.40
N GLN A 272 -5.24 -1.10 -9.62
CA GLN A 272 -4.69 -2.39 -9.19
C GLN A 272 -3.51 -2.83 -10.06
N VAL A 273 -3.52 -2.50 -11.36
CA VAL A 273 -2.38 -2.74 -12.26
C VAL A 273 -1.18 -1.87 -11.86
N ILE A 274 -1.39 -0.62 -11.48
CA ILE A 274 -0.34 0.28 -10.96
C ILE A 274 0.21 -0.25 -9.64
N PHE A 275 -0.64 -0.76 -8.75
CA PHE A 275 -0.21 -1.42 -7.52
C PHE A 275 0.70 -2.62 -7.81
N ALA A 276 0.35 -3.46 -8.79
CA ALA A 276 1.24 -4.52 -9.27
C ALA A 276 2.57 -3.95 -9.80
N GLY A 277 2.53 -2.83 -10.52
CA GLY A 277 3.71 -2.09 -10.97
C GLY A 277 4.63 -1.65 -9.83
N LEU A 278 4.08 -1.10 -8.75
CA LEU A 278 4.80 -0.73 -7.53
C LEU A 278 5.45 -1.95 -6.86
N ILE A 279 4.72 -3.06 -6.74
CA ILE A 279 5.26 -4.32 -6.19
C ILE A 279 6.43 -4.83 -7.03
N ALA A 280 6.34 -4.76 -8.36
CA ALA A 280 7.45 -5.14 -9.24
C ALA A 280 8.69 -4.24 -9.03
N LEU A 281 8.51 -2.92 -8.85
CA LEU A 281 9.61 -2.01 -8.50
C LEU A 281 10.25 -2.37 -7.16
N ALA A 282 9.44 -2.65 -6.13
CA ALA A 282 9.93 -3.07 -4.82
C ALA A 282 10.74 -4.38 -4.90
N ILE A 283 10.30 -5.33 -5.75
CA ILE A 283 11.05 -6.55 -6.03
C ILE A 283 12.37 -6.25 -6.75
N TYR A 284 12.41 -5.40 -7.78
CA TYR A 284 13.66 -5.03 -8.45
C TYR A 284 14.69 -4.40 -7.51
N LEU A 285 14.23 -3.62 -6.53
CA LEU A 285 15.08 -3.01 -5.50
C LEU A 285 15.46 -4.00 -4.39
N SER A 286 14.81 -5.16 -4.29
CA SER A 286 15.02 -6.10 -3.19
C SER A 286 16.40 -6.79 -3.20
N PRO A 287 16.98 -7.08 -2.03
CA PRO A 287 18.15 -7.95 -1.92
C PRO A 287 17.91 -9.34 -2.50
N SER A 288 16.68 -9.87 -2.36
CA SER A 288 16.28 -11.18 -2.90
C SER A 288 16.39 -11.24 -4.42
N PHE A 289 15.99 -10.19 -5.14
CA PHE A 289 16.10 -10.15 -6.59
C PHE A 289 17.57 -10.07 -7.06
N ARG A 290 18.40 -9.28 -6.37
CA ARG A 290 19.85 -9.19 -6.65
C ARG A 290 20.57 -10.50 -6.33
N GLY A 291 20.19 -11.16 -5.24
CA GLY A 291 20.77 -12.42 -4.78
C GLY A 291 20.48 -13.63 -5.67
N LEU A 292 19.53 -13.53 -6.62
CA LEU A 292 19.28 -14.60 -7.60
C LEU A 292 20.51 -14.95 -8.45
N SER A 293 21.34 -13.96 -8.79
CA SER A 293 22.57 -14.19 -9.56
C SER A 293 23.62 -14.99 -8.78
N ALA A 294 23.59 -14.95 -7.44
CA ALA A 294 24.53 -15.72 -6.62
C ALA A 294 24.22 -17.23 -6.60
N ILE A 295 23.10 -17.66 -7.20
CA ILE A 295 22.63 -19.05 -7.24
C ILE A 295 22.92 -19.65 -8.63
N LEU A 296 23.93 -19.16 -9.37
CA LEU A 296 24.22 -19.63 -10.73
C LEU A 296 24.97 -20.99 -10.73
N PRO A 297 24.55 -21.97 -11.56
CA PRO A 297 23.33 -21.98 -12.38
C PRO A 297 22.07 -22.22 -11.51
N PRO A 298 21.01 -21.39 -11.60
CA PRO A 298 19.82 -21.62 -10.81
C PRO A 298 19.04 -22.82 -11.38
N PRO A 299 18.27 -23.55 -10.54
CA PRO A 299 17.39 -24.60 -11.03
C PRO A 299 16.43 -24.08 -12.10
N PRO A 300 16.10 -24.89 -13.11
CA PRO A 300 15.24 -24.46 -14.21
C PRO A 300 13.84 -24.08 -13.71
N ALA A 301 13.54 -22.78 -13.69
CA ALA A 301 12.26 -22.22 -13.24
C ALA A 301 11.19 -22.15 -14.36
N ARG A 302 11.28 -22.97 -15.41
CA ARG A 302 10.41 -22.90 -16.59
C ARG A 302 8.94 -23.13 -16.24
N ARG A 303 8.64 -24.12 -15.40
CA ARG A 303 7.28 -24.44 -14.94
C ARG A 303 6.70 -23.30 -14.10
N ILE A 304 7.46 -22.78 -13.13
CA ILE A 304 7.05 -21.63 -12.31
C ILE A 304 6.74 -20.43 -13.19
N LYS A 305 7.63 -20.12 -14.15
CA LYS A 305 7.42 -19.03 -15.11
C LYS A 305 6.14 -19.23 -15.91
N LEU A 306 5.89 -20.43 -16.44
CA LEU A 306 4.70 -20.74 -17.23
C LEU A 306 3.43 -20.47 -16.43
N PHE A 307 3.31 -21.10 -15.25
CA PHE A 307 2.10 -20.96 -14.43
C PHE A 307 1.94 -19.55 -13.87
N ALA A 308 3.01 -18.89 -13.43
CA ALA A 308 2.93 -17.51 -12.97
C ALA A 308 2.55 -16.55 -14.11
N THR A 309 2.95 -16.85 -15.35
CA THR A 309 2.52 -16.08 -16.52
C THR A 309 1.03 -16.30 -16.80
N ALA A 310 0.57 -17.55 -16.77
CA ALA A 310 -0.86 -17.86 -16.92
C ALA A 310 -1.71 -17.20 -15.83
N ALA A 311 -1.27 -17.29 -14.56
CA ALA A 311 -1.92 -16.66 -13.42
C ALA A 311 -2.00 -15.14 -13.60
N MET A 312 -0.91 -14.49 -14.03
CA MET A 312 -0.90 -13.04 -14.28
C MET A 312 -1.95 -12.62 -15.32
N HIS A 313 -1.97 -13.28 -16.50
CA HIS A 313 -2.89 -12.89 -17.57
C HIS A 313 -4.34 -13.17 -17.20
N THR A 314 -4.62 -14.34 -16.62
CA THR A 314 -5.98 -14.70 -16.18
C THR A 314 -6.47 -13.78 -15.06
N MET A 315 -5.62 -13.39 -14.11
CA MET A 315 -6.01 -12.41 -13.09
C MET A 315 -6.34 -11.04 -13.66
N LEU A 316 -5.61 -10.56 -14.67
CA LEU A 316 -5.92 -9.28 -15.31
C LEU A 316 -7.29 -9.31 -15.99
N VAL A 317 -7.64 -10.40 -16.67
CA VAL A 317 -8.97 -10.59 -17.26
C VAL A 317 -10.06 -10.68 -16.17
N GLN A 318 -9.80 -11.44 -15.11
CA GLN A 318 -10.75 -11.58 -13.99
C GLN A 318 -11.01 -10.26 -13.26
N LEU A 319 -9.98 -9.42 -13.12
CA LEU A 319 -10.08 -8.08 -12.56
C LEU A 319 -11.05 -7.22 -13.39
N VAL A 320 -10.96 -7.29 -14.73
CA VAL A 320 -11.89 -6.57 -15.62
C VAL A 320 -13.31 -7.10 -15.43
N PHE A 321 -13.54 -8.41 -15.41
CA PHE A 321 -14.87 -8.97 -15.15
C PHE A 321 -15.43 -8.56 -13.78
N GLY A 322 -14.59 -8.56 -12.74
CA GLY A 322 -14.99 -8.12 -11.40
C GLY A 322 -15.40 -6.65 -11.36
N ALA A 323 -14.62 -5.78 -12.03
CA ALA A 323 -14.94 -4.36 -12.14
C ALA A 323 -16.20 -4.13 -12.98
N MET A 324 -16.35 -4.81 -14.12
CA MET A 324 -17.55 -4.76 -14.94
C MET A 324 -18.78 -5.17 -14.15
N TYR A 325 -18.75 -6.26 -13.39
CA TYR A 325 -19.90 -6.68 -12.60
C TYR A 325 -20.26 -5.62 -11.55
N ARG A 326 -19.26 -5.08 -10.84
CA ARG A 326 -19.46 -4.07 -9.80
C ARG A 326 -20.19 -2.82 -10.32
N HIS A 327 -19.86 -2.36 -11.53
CA HIS A 327 -20.43 -1.15 -12.14
C HIS A 327 -21.71 -1.42 -12.95
N LEU A 328 -21.76 -2.51 -13.73
CA LEU A 328 -22.87 -2.80 -14.64
C LEU A 328 -24.01 -3.57 -13.96
N ARG A 329 -23.69 -4.45 -13.00
CA ARG A 329 -24.63 -5.38 -12.33
C ARG A 329 -25.42 -6.30 -13.28
N SER A 330 -24.82 -6.64 -14.42
CA SER A 330 -25.39 -7.60 -15.37
C SER A 330 -25.17 -9.05 -14.91
N SER A 331 -26.22 -9.88 -15.00
CA SER A 331 -26.16 -11.31 -14.68
C SER A 331 -25.19 -12.06 -15.60
N HIS A 332 -25.10 -11.69 -16.88
CA HIS A 332 -24.12 -12.30 -17.79
C HIS A 332 -22.70 -12.07 -17.28
N VAL A 333 -22.35 -10.83 -16.92
CA VAL A 333 -21.02 -10.50 -16.40
C VAL A 333 -20.75 -11.21 -15.07
N LEU A 334 -21.76 -11.35 -14.21
CA LEU A 334 -21.64 -12.11 -12.97
C LEU A 334 -21.24 -13.56 -13.23
N TRP A 335 -21.96 -14.25 -14.11
CA TRP A 335 -21.69 -15.65 -14.42
C TRP A 335 -20.38 -15.83 -15.20
N SER A 336 -20.01 -14.89 -16.07
CA SER A 336 -18.68 -14.87 -16.69
C SER A 336 -17.57 -14.72 -15.65
N HIS A 337 -17.72 -13.82 -14.68
CA HIS A 337 -16.77 -13.63 -13.58
C HIS A 337 -16.68 -14.89 -12.70
N ALA A 338 -17.81 -15.48 -12.34
CA ALA A 338 -17.85 -16.70 -11.53
C ALA A 338 -17.22 -17.89 -12.26
N GLY A 339 -17.58 -18.13 -13.52
CA GLY A 339 -17.02 -19.22 -14.33
C GLY A 339 -15.52 -19.06 -14.59
N PHE A 340 -15.08 -17.87 -15.01
CA PHE A 340 -13.67 -17.62 -15.31
C PHE A 340 -12.78 -17.66 -14.05
N SER A 341 -13.35 -17.44 -12.85
CA SER A 341 -12.63 -17.56 -11.59
C SER A 341 -11.99 -18.93 -11.39
N VAL A 342 -12.58 -20.01 -11.94
CA VAL A 342 -12.02 -21.37 -11.86
C VAL A 342 -10.67 -21.45 -12.57
N VAL A 343 -10.55 -20.83 -13.75
CA VAL A 343 -9.29 -20.77 -14.51
C VAL A 343 -8.22 -20.02 -13.71
N VAL A 344 -8.61 -18.92 -13.07
CA VAL A 344 -7.72 -18.11 -12.22
C VAL A 344 -7.23 -18.91 -11.02
N VAL A 345 -8.14 -19.61 -10.33
CA VAL A 345 -7.82 -20.45 -9.17
C VAL A 345 -6.82 -21.53 -9.57
N VAL A 346 -7.09 -22.27 -10.65
CA VAL A 346 -6.18 -23.33 -11.14
C VAL A 346 -4.81 -22.75 -11.48
N ALA A 347 -4.75 -21.66 -12.24
CA ALA A 347 -3.48 -21.03 -12.62
C ALA A 347 -2.69 -20.53 -11.40
N ALA A 348 -3.36 -19.90 -10.44
CA ALA A 348 -2.75 -19.39 -9.21
C ALA A 348 -2.25 -20.52 -8.29
N ILE A 349 -3.02 -21.60 -8.14
CA ILE A 349 -2.64 -22.78 -7.35
C ILE A 349 -1.41 -23.45 -7.96
N LEU A 350 -1.41 -23.68 -9.28
CA LEU A 350 -0.27 -24.28 -9.99
C LEU A 350 0.98 -23.40 -9.87
N ALA A 351 0.84 -22.08 -10.01
CA ALA A 351 1.93 -21.13 -9.80
C ALA A 351 2.43 -21.16 -8.36
N GLY A 352 1.52 -21.18 -7.40
CA GLY A 352 1.79 -21.20 -5.96
C GLY A 352 2.56 -22.43 -5.52
N PHE A 353 2.07 -23.64 -5.86
CA PHE A 353 2.75 -24.89 -5.53
C PHE A 353 4.10 -25.01 -6.23
N SER A 354 4.19 -24.60 -7.50
CA SER A 354 5.47 -24.63 -8.23
C SER A 354 6.50 -23.69 -7.60
N ALA A 355 6.09 -22.50 -7.15
CA ALA A 355 6.96 -21.55 -6.45
C ALA A 355 7.32 -22.02 -5.03
N HIS A 356 6.38 -22.62 -4.30
CA HIS A 356 6.61 -23.21 -2.98
C HIS A 356 7.64 -24.35 -3.02
N ALA A 357 7.63 -25.14 -4.08
CA ALA A 357 8.56 -26.24 -4.29
C ALA A 357 9.96 -25.80 -4.77
N PHE A 358 10.18 -24.50 -5.04
CA PHE A 358 11.46 -24.02 -5.55
C PHE A 358 12.60 -24.26 -4.55
N MET A 359 13.60 -25.04 -4.95
CA MET A 359 14.75 -25.42 -4.11
C MET A 359 14.32 -26.05 -2.77
N LYS A 360 13.25 -26.84 -2.75
CA LYS A 360 12.73 -27.45 -1.52
C LYS A 360 13.75 -28.37 -0.82
N ASP A 361 14.61 -29.03 -1.60
CA ASP A 361 15.60 -30.01 -1.12
C ASP A 361 16.99 -29.38 -0.85
N ALA A 362 17.12 -28.05 -0.97
CA ALA A 362 18.38 -27.38 -0.70
C ALA A 362 18.67 -27.33 0.81
N ALA A 363 19.85 -27.79 1.23
CA ALA A 363 20.27 -27.77 2.63
C ALA A 363 20.26 -26.34 3.24
N ASN A 364 20.63 -25.33 2.44
CA ASN A 364 20.59 -23.92 2.84
C ASN A 364 19.81 -23.11 1.81
N LEU A 365 18.66 -22.56 2.19
CA LEU A 365 17.81 -21.77 1.29
C LEU A 365 18.28 -20.31 1.19
N PRO A 366 18.70 -19.84 0.00
CA PRO A 366 19.00 -18.44 -0.23
C PRO A 366 17.77 -17.55 -0.03
N ALA A 367 17.98 -16.27 0.29
CA ALA A 367 16.89 -15.30 0.48
C ALA A 367 15.93 -15.20 -0.72
N ALA A 368 16.46 -15.33 -1.94
CA ALA A 368 15.67 -15.39 -3.17
C ALA A 368 14.71 -16.58 -3.19
N ALA A 369 15.18 -17.78 -2.83
CA ALA A 369 14.35 -18.97 -2.76
C ALA A 369 13.29 -18.84 -1.66
N LYS A 370 13.65 -18.34 -0.47
CA LYS A 370 12.68 -18.05 0.61
C LYS A 370 11.58 -17.10 0.14
N THR A 371 11.94 -16.07 -0.64
CA THR A 371 10.97 -15.11 -1.19
C THR A 371 10.00 -15.78 -2.16
N LEU A 372 10.50 -16.59 -3.11
CA LEU A 372 9.66 -17.36 -4.03
C LEU A 372 8.75 -18.34 -3.29
N ARG A 373 9.27 -19.09 -2.32
CA ARG A 373 8.49 -20.07 -1.56
C ARG A 373 7.39 -19.42 -0.74
N ARG A 374 7.71 -18.34 -0.02
CA ARG A 374 6.73 -17.55 0.74
C ARG A 374 5.69 -16.92 -0.19
N GLY A 375 6.12 -16.37 -1.32
CA GLY A 375 5.21 -15.85 -2.35
C GLY A 375 4.25 -16.93 -2.86
N GLY A 376 4.75 -18.14 -3.10
CA GLY A 376 3.93 -19.28 -3.50
C GLY A 376 2.93 -19.72 -2.43
N THR A 377 3.36 -19.84 -1.16
CA THR A 377 2.47 -20.16 -0.04
C THR A 377 1.36 -19.12 0.12
N TRP A 378 1.71 -17.84 0.17
CA TRP A 378 0.73 -16.77 0.34
C TRP A 378 -0.19 -16.64 -0.88
N LEU A 379 0.30 -16.93 -2.08
CA LEU A 379 -0.55 -16.98 -3.28
C LEU A 379 -1.65 -18.05 -3.17
N ILE A 380 -1.32 -19.24 -2.65
CA ILE A 380 -2.29 -20.32 -2.40
C ILE A 380 -3.32 -19.89 -1.35
N VAL A 381 -2.86 -19.34 -0.23
CA VAL A 381 -3.74 -18.87 0.86
C VAL A 381 -4.67 -17.76 0.36
N ALA A 382 -4.12 -16.76 -0.34
CA ALA A 382 -4.88 -15.62 -0.83
C ALA A 382 -5.91 -16.02 -1.90
N VAL A 383 -5.60 -16.96 -2.80
CA VAL A 383 -6.56 -17.41 -3.82
C VAL A 383 -7.67 -18.28 -3.22
N GLY A 384 -7.34 -19.13 -2.25
CA GLY A 384 -8.34 -19.90 -1.50
C GLY A 384 -9.30 -18.97 -0.76
N PHE A 385 -8.77 -17.98 -0.04
CA PHE A 385 -9.58 -16.96 0.62
C PHE A 385 -10.40 -16.14 -0.39
N GLN A 386 -9.82 -15.72 -1.52
CA GLN A 386 -10.52 -14.96 -2.56
C GLN A 386 -11.73 -15.72 -3.11
N PHE A 387 -11.57 -17.02 -3.37
CA PHE A 387 -12.61 -17.85 -3.94
C PHE A 387 -13.77 -18.08 -2.96
N LEU A 388 -13.44 -18.42 -1.71
CA LEU A 388 -14.44 -18.56 -0.64
C LEU A 388 -15.17 -17.25 -0.37
N LEU A 389 -14.43 -16.15 -0.29
CA LEU A 389 -14.98 -14.81 -0.11
C LEU A 389 -15.88 -14.40 -1.28
N GLY A 390 -15.53 -14.78 -2.51
CA GLY A 390 -16.36 -14.53 -3.70
C GLY A 390 -17.70 -15.24 -3.64
N TRP A 391 -17.71 -16.51 -3.24
CA TRP A 391 -18.95 -17.26 -3.00
C TRP A 391 -19.77 -16.68 -1.86
N PHE A 392 -19.13 -16.28 -0.76
CA PHE A 392 -19.84 -15.62 0.34
C PHE A 392 -20.50 -14.31 -0.12
N VAL A 393 -19.78 -13.47 -0.88
CA VAL A 393 -20.32 -12.23 -1.45
C VAL A 393 -21.44 -12.51 -2.44
N PHE A 394 -21.36 -13.59 -3.21
CA PHE A 394 -22.43 -14.04 -4.09
C PHE A 394 -23.68 -14.40 -3.28
N MET A 395 -23.57 -15.27 -2.28
CA MET A 395 -24.73 -15.73 -1.50
C MET A 395 -25.39 -14.63 -0.67
N THR A 396 -24.62 -13.68 -0.17
CA THR A 396 -25.11 -12.63 0.76
C THR A 396 -25.41 -11.30 0.08
N THR A 397 -24.90 -11.09 -1.14
CA THR A 397 -24.94 -9.76 -1.78
C THR A 397 -25.18 -9.80 -3.29
N ALA A 398 -25.32 -10.97 -3.92
CA ALA A 398 -25.68 -11.04 -5.33
C ALA A 398 -27.09 -10.48 -5.54
N GLY A 399 -27.21 -9.63 -6.55
CA GLY A 399 -28.42 -8.91 -6.85
C GLY A 399 -28.12 -7.71 -7.75
N GLN A 400 -29.17 -7.16 -8.34
CA GLN A 400 -29.06 -5.98 -9.21
C GLN A 400 -28.83 -4.69 -8.42
N ASN A 401 -29.08 -4.71 -7.09
CA ASN A 401 -28.88 -3.57 -6.20
C ASN A 401 -27.39 -3.23 -6.07
N ARG A 402 -27.05 -2.01 -6.51
CA ARG A 402 -25.69 -1.48 -6.47
C ARG A 402 -25.28 -1.08 -5.06
N ARG A 403 -26.18 -0.40 -4.36
CA ARG A 403 -25.94 0.04 -2.98
C ARG A 403 -26.05 -1.14 -2.03
N PRO A 404 -25.15 -1.25 -1.04
CA PRO A 404 -25.24 -2.23 0.00
C PRO A 404 -26.38 -1.87 0.94
N GLU A 405 -27.08 -2.89 1.45
CA GLU A 405 -28.17 -2.76 2.42
C GLU A 405 -27.64 -2.43 3.82
N SER A 406 -26.34 -2.68 4.07
CA SER A 406 -25.71 -2.45 5.37
C SER A 406 -24.20 -2.19 5.24
N VAL A 407 -23.61 -1.59 6.28
CA VAL A 407 -22.15 -1.36 6.37
C VAL A 407 -21.34 -2.66 6.26
N PRO A 408 -21.69 -3.78 6.95
CA PRO A 408 -20.99 -5.05 6.77
C PRO A 408 -20.98 -5.55 5.33
N GLN A 409 -22.09 -5.35 4.60
CA GLN A 409 -22.18 -5.73 3.18
C GLN A 409 -21.24 -4.88 2.30
N ALA A 410 -21.08 -3.58 2.61
CA ALA A 410 -20.12 -2.72 1.93
C ALA A 410 -18.67 -3.18 2.20
N VAL A 411 -18.36 -3.49 3.46
CA VAL A 411 -17.04 -3.95 3.90
C VAL A 411 -16.69 -5.27 3.21
N ILE A 412 -17.58 -6.26 3.17
CA ILE A 412 -17.25 -7.57 2.59
C ILE A 412 -17.04 -7.52 1.07
N ARG A 413 -17.86 -6.72 0.36
CA ARG A 413 -17.67 -6.43 -1.07
C ARG A 413 -16.35 -5.73 -1.34
N THR A 414 -15.90 -4.87 -0.43
CA THR A 414 -14.60 -4.20 -0.50
C THR A 414 -13.46 -5.16 -0.19
N THR A 415 -13.59 -5.99 0.84
CA THR A 415 -12.57 -7.01 1.19
C THR A 415 -12.34 -7.96 0.01
N HIS A 416 -13.39 -8.37 -0.70
CA HIS A 416 -13.25 -9.20 -1.90
C HIS A 416 -12.45 -8.49 -3.00
N GLN A 417 -12.68 -7.21 -3.22
CA GLN A 417 -11.90 -6.42 -4.18
C GLN A 417 -10.44 -6.22 -3.71
N ALA A 418 -10.24 -5.84 -2.46
CA ALA A 418 -8.92 -5.56 -1.89
C ALA A 418 -8.04 -6.83 -1.84
N ASN A 419 -8.62 -7.98 -1.50
CA ASN A 419 -7.90 -9.26 -1.56
C ASN A 419 -7.59 -9.67 -3.00
N GLY A 420 -8.44 -9.32 -3.97
CA GLY A 420 -8.12 -9.43 -5.40
C GLY A 420 -6.86 -8.63 -5.80
N ALA A 421 -6.70 -7.42 -5.28
CA ALA A 421 -5.50 -6.61 -5.49
C ALA A 421 -4.25 -7.23 -4.82
N LEU A 422 -4.39 -7.76 -3.60
CA LEU A 422 -3.33 -8.51 -2.92
C LEU A 422 -2.90 -9.73 -3.72
N LEU A 423 -3.86 -10.46 -4.28
CA LEU A 423 -3.63 -11.65 -5.11
C LEU A 423 -2.82 -11.31 -6.37
N LEU A 424 -3.15 -10.19 -7.03
CA LEU A 424 -2.38 -9.67 -8.16
C LEU A 424 -0.95 -9.27 -7.74
N GLY A 425 -0.80 -8.64 -6.57
CA GLY A 425 0.51 -8.31 -5.97
C GLY A 425 1.38 -9.54 -5.72
N LEU A 426 0.83 -10.57 -5.06
CA LEU A 426 1.53 -11.84 -4.82
C LEU A 426 1.91 -12.55 -6.12
N THR A 427 1.01 -12.56 -7.10
CA THR A 427 1.29 -13.11 -8.44
C THR A 427 2.42 -12.35 -9.12
N THR A 428 2.50 -11.03 -8.92
CA THR A 428 3.60 -10.20 -9.44
C THR A 428 4.94 -10.59 -8.83
N VAL A 429 5.00 -10.82 -7.52
CA VAL A 429 6.22 -11.29 -6.84
C VAL A 429 6.70 -12.60 -7.47
N VAL A 430 5.82 -13.59 -7.60
CA VAL A 430 6.17 -14.90 -8.16
C VAL A 430 6.57 -14.76 -9.64
N PHE A 431 5.82 -13.99 -10.42
CA PHE A 431 6.06 -13.77 -11.85
C PHE A 431 7.42 -13.13 -12.13
N VAL A 432 7.76 -12.04 -11.44
CA VAL A 432 9.03 -11.30 -11.64
C VAL A 432 10.22 -12.17 -11.26
N MET A 433 10.16 -12.81 -10.08
CA MET A 433 11.24 -13.68 -9.59
C MET A 433 11.43 -14.91 -10.49
N ALA A 434 10.35 -15.56 -10.93
CA ALA A 434 10.43 -16.73 -11.80
C ALA A 434 10.98 -16.40 -13.20
N ARG A 435 10.61 -15.25 -13.77
CA ARG A 435 11.18 -14.78 -15.05
C ARG A 435 12.67 -14.52 -14.93
N GLN A 436 13.12 -13.91 -13.83
CA GLN A 436 14.54 -13.64 -13.61
C GLN A 436 15.33 -14.95 -13.42
N ALA A 437 14.86 -15.86 -12.57
CA ALA A 437 15.47 -17.18 -12.39
C ALA A 437 15.60 -17.95 -13.72
N ASN A 438 14.54 -17.97 -14.53
CA ASN A 438 14.56 -18.63 -15.83
C ASN A 438 15.48 -17.93 -16.85
N ARG A 439 15.63 -16.60 -16.80
CA ARG A 439 16.58 -15.85 -17.66
C ARG A 439 18.03 -16.19 -17.29
N LEU A 440 18.33 -16.25 -16.00
CA LEU A 440 19.65 -16.61 -15.49
C LEU A 440 20.02 -18.06 -15.84
N ALA A 441 19.09 -19.01 -15.65
CA ALA A 441 19.29 -20.41 -16.05
C ALA A 441 19.65 -20.52 -17.54
N LYS A 442 18.91 -19.85 -18.42
CA LYS A 442 19.18 -19.85 -19.87
C LYS A 442 20.55 -19.24 -20.25
N ARG A 443 21.03 -18.24 -19.50
CA ARG A 443 22.34 -17.63 -19.74
C ARG A 443 23.47 -18.58 -19.32
N ALA A 444 23.29 -19.30 -18.22
CA ALA A 444 24.27 -20.26 -17.74
C ALA A 444 24.42 -21.49 -18.65
N THR A 445 23.37 -21.87 -19.39
CA THR A 445 23.40 -23.02 -20.32
C THR A 445 23.82 -22.67 -21.74
N LYS A 446 24.08 -21.39 -22.07
CA LYS A 446 24.60 -21.03 -23.40
C LYS A 446 26.11 -21.29 -23.44
N PRO A 447 26.65 -22.02 -24.43
CA PRO A 447 28.10 -22.15 -24.59
C PRO A 447 28.71 -20.76 -24.81
N ALA A 448 29.90 -20.53 -24.21
CA ALA A 448 30.69 -19.34 -24.50
C ALA A 448 31.16 -19.45 -25.95
N GLY A 449 30.51 -18.68 -26.83
CA GLY A 449 30.88 -18.56 -28.24
C GLY A 449 31.88 -17.45 -28.45
#